data_AF-A0A9W6QJQ7-F1
#
_entry.id   AF-A0A9W6QJQ7-F1
#
_cell.length_a   1.000
_cell.length_b   1.000
_cell.length_c   1.000
_cell.angle_alpha   90.00
_cell.angle_beta   90.00
_cell.angle_gamma   90.00
#
_symmetry.space_group_name_H-M   'P 1'
#
loop_
_entity.id
_entity.type
_entity.pdbx_description
1 polymer ?
#
loop_
_entity_poly.entity_id
_entity_poly.type
_entity_poly.pdbx_seq_one_letter_code
_entity_poly.pdbx_strand_id
1 'polypeptide(L)'
;MPQAIPVDPGVEAANLGDIVGKRTIRTCGLVIGAVVSLLAATPSAAQPSGTGTGAWNQNPVPVVTTLSGSTYVMRDPRWIGLDCVDAVTGTVFSGPDDVWGNGDPTDRETGCVDAYYAAQNFQRMTVRWLGRNGAEGNGRPGFGLRVGDSRLGLGVVAGRISVGRNPAGQWVGSLDLIGREYGRLIDQTTPGGLSRNGTGEFIADAFGTANEWFAGQTAGDVPDLLVGERPSTPRDMSNPAATGGINCYTSAVPTAEVYSAAGVGNHWFALLAAGSRPTNGLPPSPTCDGTTVTGIGVDRAIRVLYTAMQFKVSGMTYQKYRIATLKAAQLLTPGNCTDYNAVKAAWNAVNVPAQVGEPTVACD
;
A
#
# COMPACT_ATOMS: atom_id res chain seq x y z
N MET A 1 -66.55 -0.76 6.47
CA MET A 1 -67.46 0.41 6.32
C MET A 1 -66.62 1.68 6.43
N PRO A 2 -66.90 2.72 5.62
CA PRO A 2 -66.26 2.94 4.30
C PRO A 2 -65.60 4.34 4.20
N GLN A 3 -65.06 4.88 3.09
CA GLN A 3 -65.10 4.63 1.63
C GLN A 3 -63.63 4.61 1.07
N ALA A 4 -63.23 4.28 -0.18
CA ALA A 4 -63.82 4.27 -1.54
C ALA A 4 -64.03 5.68 -2.14
N ILE A 5 -63.80 6.03 -3.42
CA ILE A 5 -63.17 5.46 -4.64
C ILE A 5 -63.02 6.66 -5.64
N PRO A 6 -62.09 6.72 -6.65
CA PRO A 6 -62.25 5.88 -7.85
C PRO A 6 -61.00 5.46 -8.67
N VAL A 7 -61.24 4.40 -9.46
CA VAL A 7 -60.53 3.91 -10.67
C VAL A 7 -60.84 4.82 -11.89
N ASP A 8 -60.17 4.80 -13.04
CA ASP A 8 -59.98 3.75 -14.09
C ASP A 8 -59.23 4.41 -15.30
N PRO A 9 -59.06 3.84 -16.53
CA PRO A 9 -58.83 2.47 -17.02
C PRO A 9 -57.56 2.31 -17.92
N GLY A 10 -57.32 1.07 -18.41
CA GLY A 10 -57.11 0.66 -19.83
C GLY A 10 -56.01 1.32 -20.70
N VAL A 11 -54.98 0.63 -21.26
CA VAL A 11 -54.90 -0.57 -22.16
C VAL A 11 -54.95 -0.25 -23.68
N GLU A 12 -53.85 -0.65 -24.36
CA GLU A 12 -53.60 -0.99 -25.80
C GLU A 12 -54.02 -0.12 -27.00
N ALA A 13 -53.03 0.12 -27.90
CA ALA A 13 -53.03 -0.20 -29.35
C ALA A 13 -51.61 0.13 -29.92
N ALA A 14 -50.79 -0.73 -30.55
CA ALA A 14 -50.95 -1.69 -31.66
C ALA A 14 -50.52 -1.13 -33.04
N ASN A 15 -49.37 -1.61 -33.57
CA ASN A 15 -49.13 -2.14 -34.94
C ASN A 15 -47.61 -2.27 -35.20
N LEU A 16 -47.03 -3.41 -35.60
CA LEU A 16 -47.21 -4.28 -36.79
C LEU A 16 -46.73 -3.65 -38.11
N GLY A 17 -45.68 -4.26 -38.69
CA GLY A 17 -45.04 -3.86 -39.95
C GLY A 17 -43.69 -4.56 -40.19
N ASP A 18 -43.74 -5.85 -40.54
CA ASP A 18 -42.79 -6.76 -41.24
C ASP A 18 -41.35 -6.27 -41.61
N ILE A 19 -40.31 -7.11 -41.71
CA ILE A 19 -40.19 -8.31 -42.58
C ILE A 19 -39.24 -9.39 -42.01
N VAL A 20 -39.53 -10.65 -42.37
CA VAL A 20 -38.94 -11.95 -41.98
C VAL A 20 -37.53 -12.24 -42.56
N GLY A 21 -36.65 -12.96 -41.82
CA GLY A 21 -35.28 -13.26 -42.28
C GLY A 21 -34.48 -14.45 -41.68
N LYS A 22 -35.08 -15.64 -41.46
CA LYS A 22 -34.43 -16.99 -41.33
C LYS A 22 -33.18 -17.23 -40.42
N ARG A 23 -33.40 -18.09 -39.40
CA ARG A 23 -32.53 -19.20 -38.86
C ARG A 23 -30.99 -19.07 -38.87
N THR A 24 -30.36 -19.35 -37.71
CA THR A 24 -29.59 -20.61 -37.45
C THR A 24 -29.09 -20.69 -35.99
N ILE A 25 -29.11 -21.88 -35.40
CA ILE A 25 -28.57 -22.18 -34.05
C ILE A 25 -27.05 -22.35 -34.12
N ARG A 26 -26.27 -21.68 -33.25
CA ARG A 26 -24.91 -22.12 -32.87
C ARG A 26 -24.36 -21.46 -31.60
N THR A 27 -23.96 -22.32 -30.66
CA THR A 27 -22.93 -22.15 -29.61
C THR A 27 -22.95 -20.90 -28.70
N CYS A 28 -23.01 -21.14 -27.39
CA CYS A 28 -22.63 -20.17 -26.36
C CYS A 28 -21.15 -19.77 -26.51
N GLY A 29 -20.89 -18.66 -27.18
CA GLY A 29 -19.63 -17.93 -27.03
C GLY A 29 -19.66 -17.14 -25.72
N LEU A 30 -18.69 -17.40 -24.84
CA LEU A 30 -18.50 -16.60 -23.63
C LEU A 30 -18.11 -15.18 -24.06
N VAL A 31 -19.02 -14.21 -23.93
CA VAL A 31 -18.70 -12.80 -24.19
C VAL A 31 -17.78 -12.32 -23.09
N ILE A 32 -16.48 -12.29 -23.38
CA ILE A 32 -15.48 -11.59 -22.57
C ILE A 32 -15.83 -10.10 -22.66
N GLY A 33 -16.54 -9.60 -21.65
CA GLY A 33 -16.82 -8.18 -21.52
C GLY A 33 -15.49 -7.43 -21.41
N ALA A 34 -15.23 -6.56 -22.39
CA ALA A 34 -14.08 -5.67 -22.33
C ALA A 34 -14.15 -4.85 -21.04
N VAL A 35 -13.11 -4.93 -20.22
CA VAL A 35 -12.98 -4.08 -19.03
C VAL A 35 -12.77 -2.66 -19.52
N VAL A 36 -13.85 -1.89 -19.59
CA VAL A 36 -13.78 -0.45 -19.81
C VAL A 36 -13.10 0.14 -18.57
N SER A 37 -11.79 0.37 -18.68
CA SER A 37 -11.07 1.20 -17.72
C SER A 37 -11.69 2.59 -17.74
N LEU A 38 -12.58 2.88 -16.80
CA LEU A 38 -12.82 4.25 -16.39
C LEU A 38 -11.46 4.78 -15.96
N LEU A 39 -10.89 5.72 -16.73
CA LEU A 39 -9.88 6.61 -16.18
C LEU A 39 -10.58 7.34 -15.04
N ALA A 40 -10.28 6.94 -13.80
CA ALA A 40 -10.55 7.76 -12.65
C ALA A 40 -9.83 9.09 -12.92
N ALA A 41 -10.61 10.15 -13.17
CA ALA A 41 -10.06 11.46 -13.37
C ALA A 41 -9.26 11.81 -12.10
N THR A 42 -7.94 11.83 -12.21
CA THR A 42 -7.09 12.34 -11.13
C THR A 42 -7.61 13.73 -10.80
N PRO A 43 -7.96 14.05 -9.54
CA PRO A 43 -8.38 15.40 -9.19
C PRO A 43 -7.30 16.36 -9.71
N SER A 44 -7.73 17.35 -10.50
CA SER A 44 -6.82 18.20 -11.28
C SER A 44 -5.69 18.68 -10.40
N ALA A 45 -4.45 18.51 -10.84
CA ALA A 45 -3.28 18.71 -10.00
C ALA A 45 -3.18 20.17 -9.51
N ALA A 46 -3.79 20.44 -8.35
CA ALA A 46 -3.32 21.46 -7.43
C ALA A 46 -1.83 21.18 -7.23
N GLN A 47 -1.00 22.03 -7.83
CA GLN A 47 0.44 21.97 -7.63
C GLN A 47 0.70 22.21 -6.15
N PRO A 48 1.66 21.51 -5.52
CA PRO A 48 2.11 21.88 -4.19
C PRO A 48 2.64 23.32 -4.23
N SER A 49 1.89 24.22 -3.59
CA SER A 49 2.28 25.59 -3.29
C SER A 49 3.17 25.67 -2.06
N GLY A 50 2.98 24.73 -1.13
CA GLY A 50 3.64 24.73 0.17
C GLY A 50 4.94 23.96 0.19
N THR A 51 5.83 24.39 1.08
CA THR A 51 7.12 23.75 1.33
C THR A 51 7.24 23.38 2.80
N GLY A 52 7.61 22.13 3.08
CA GLY A 52 7.88 21.65 4.42
C GLY A 52 9.37 21.39 4.66
N THR A 53 9.84 21.67 5.88
CA THR A 53 11.14 21.25 6.41
C THR A 53 10.90 20.19 7.48
N GLY A 54 11.01 18.92 7.10
CA GLY A 54 10.88 17.76 7.98
C GLY A 54 12.21 17.42 8.68
N ALA A 55 12.20 16.41 9.55
CA ALA A 55 13.41 15.91 10.19
C ALA A 55 14.02 14.70 9.44
N TRP A 56 13.21 13.89 8.76
CA TRP A 56 13.65 12.62 8.18
C TRP A 56 13.79 12.68 6.66
N ASN A 57 12.91 13.44 6.01
CA ASN A 57 12.81 13.61 4.57
C ASN A 57 13.90 14.55 3.99
N GLN A 58 14.08 14.54 2.67
CA GLN A 58 14.83 15.57 1.95
C GLN A 58 14.21 16.95 2.20
N ASN A 59 15.04 17.97 2.44
CA ASN A 59 14.54 19.31 2.76
C ASN A 59 14.89 20.33 1.66
N PRO A 60 13.92 21.16 1.21
CA PRO A 60 12.48 21.10 1.55
C PRO A 60 11.73 19.99 0.79
N VAL A 61 10.63 19.50 1.37
CA VAL A 61 9.62 18.68 0.65
C VAL A 61 8.47 19.54 0.12
N PRO A 62 7.88 19.21 -1.04
CA PRO A 62 6.64 19.83 -1.50
C PRO A 62 5.41 19.24 -0.78
N VAL A 63 4.58 20.11 -0.20
CA VAL A 63 3.31 19.72 0.45
C VAL A 63 2.12 20.43 -0.21
N VAL A 64 0.98 19.75 -0.28
CA VAL A 64 -0.29 20.38 -0.71
C VAL A 64 -1.14 20.69 0.50
N THR A 65 -1.50 21.95 0.69
CA THR A 65 -2.31 22.44 1.81
C THR A 65 -3.59 23.11 1.28
N THR A 66 -4.37 23.72 2.16
CA THR A 66 -5.56 24.51 1.79
C THR A 66 -5.45 25.92 2.37
N LEU A 67 -5.54 26.95 1.53
CA LEU A 67 -5.75 28.33 1.98
C LEU A 67 -7.23 28.53 2.38
N SER A 68 -7.46 28.91 3.64
CA SER A 68 -8.78 29.15 4.22
C SER A 68 -8.87 30.60 4.69
N GLY A 69 -9.43 31.48 3.86
CA GLY A 69 -9.39 32.92 4.11
C GLY A 69 -7.98 33.47 3.92
N SER A 70 -7.35 33.90 5.00
CA SER A 70 -5.97 34.42 5.04
C SER A 70 -4.99 33.50 5.79
N THR A 71 -5.38 32.24 6.03
CA THR A 71 -4.62 31.26 6.82
C THR A 71 -4.49 29.96 6.05
N TYR A 72 -3.27 29.46 5.90
CA TYR A 72 -3.03 28.13 5.34
C TYR A 72 -3.26 27.06 6.39
N VAL A 73 -3.74 25.89 5.96
CA VAL A 73 -4.11 24.78 6.83
C VAL A 73 -3.58 23.48 6.23
N MET A 74 -2.93 22.63 7.02
CA MET A 74 -2.44 21.31 6.60
C MET A 74 -3.58 20.31 6.37
N ARG A 75 -4.31 20.53 5.27
CA ARG A 75 -5.42 19.71 4.78
C ARG A 75 -5.32 19.60 3.27
N ASP A 76 -5.38 18.37 2.76
CA ASP A 76 -5.19 18.10 1.33
C ASP A 76 -6.55 18.16 0.63
N PRO A 77 -6.79 19.14 -0.27
CA PRO A 77 -8.08 19.25 -0.95
C PRO A 77 -8.34 18.11 -1.94
N ARG A 78 -7.30 17.34 -2.32
CA ARG A 78 -7.40 16.19 -3.24
C ARG A 78 -7.87 14.93 -2.53
N TRP A 79 -7.64 14.82 -1.21
CA TRP A 79 -7.87 13.62 -0.40
C TRP A 79 -8.70 13.96 0.84
N ILE A 80 -10.03 14.04 0.68
CA ILE A 80 -10.94 14.48 1.75
C ILE A 80 -10.82 13.57 2.98
N GLY A 81 -10.26 14.12 4.06
CA GLY A 81 -9.92 13.43 5.31
C GLY A 81 -8.42 13.39 5.62
N LEU A 82 -7.55 13.75 4.68
CA LEU A 82 -6.11 13.86 4.89
C LEU A 82 -5.76 15.27 5.39
N ASP A 83 -5.82 15.42 6.70
CA ASP A 83 -5.28 16.57 7.43
C ASP A 83 -4.45 16.12 8.64
N CYS A 84 -3.61 17.02 9.14
CA CYS A 84 -2.71 16.75 10.25
C CYS A 84 -3.08 17.62 11.46
N VAL A 85 -3.38 16.96 12.59
CA VAL A 85 -3.85 17.60 13.83
C VAL A 85 -2.73 17.67 14.86
N ASP A 86 -2.52 18.84 15.46
CA ASP A 86 -1.73 18.95 16.69
C ASP A 86 -2.50 18.28 17.82
N ALA A 87 -1.89 17.26 18.42
CA ALA A 87 -2.48 16.52 19.51
C ALA A 87 -2.73 17.36 20.77
N VAL A 88 -1.94 18.42 20.96
CA VAL A 88 -1.96 19.30 22.14
C VAL A 88 -3.11 20.30 22.05
N THR A 89 -3.35 20.92 20.90
CA THR A 89 -4.44 21.88 20.70
C THR A 89 -5.75 21.21 20.27
N GLY A 90 -5.67 20.03 19.66
CA GLY A 90 -6.81 19.36 19.02
C GLY A 90 -7.22 19.95 17.67
N THR A 91 -6.46 20.91 17.13
CA THR A 91 -6.75 21.59 15.85
C THR A 91 -5.81 21.12 14.73
N VAL A 92 -6.22 21.31 13.48
CA VAL A 92 -5.32 21.11 12.33
C VAL A 92 -4.22 22.17 12.36
N PHE A 93 -2.99 21.82 11.98
CA PHE A 93 -1.89 22.79 11.85
C PHE A 93 -2.27 23.89 10.86
N SER A 94 -2.02 25.14 11.24
CA SER A 94 -2.43 26.32 10.47
C SER A 94 -1.51 27.51 10.73
N GLY A 95 -1.22 28.29 9.68
CA GLY A 95 -0.23 29.36 9.69
C GLY A 95 -0.55 30.52 8.74
N PRO A 96 0.17 31.65 8.85
CA PRO A 96 -0.01 32.82 7.98
C PRO A 96 0.59 32.65 6.57
N ASP A 97 1.49 31.69 6.40
CA ASP A 97 2.17 31.33 5.15
C ASP A 97 2.05 29.82 4.87
N ASP A 98 2.55 29.37 3.71
CA ASP A 98 2.54 27.97 3.28
C ASP A 98 3.94 27.32 3.45
N VAL A 99 4.66 27.75 4.49
CA VAL A 99 6.01 27.28 4.83
C VAL A 99 5.94 26.64 6.20
N TRP A 100 6.34 25.37 6.29
CA TRP A 100 6.02 24.52 7.44
C TRP A 100 7.26 23.84 8.02
N GLY A 101 7.33 23.74 9.34
CA GLY A 101 8.39 23.02 10.05
C GLY A 101 9.75 23.70 9.99
N ASN A 102 10.64 23.26 10.87
CA ASN A 102 11.97 23.83 11.08
C ASN A 102 13.11 22.80 11.05
N GLY A 103 12.80 21.52 10.83
CA GLY A 103 13.76 20.42 10.86
C GLY A 103 14.17 19.93 12.25
N ASP A 104 13.67 20.52 13.34
CA ASP A 104 13.85 19.97 14.69
C ASP A 104 12.98 18.70 14.85
N PRO A 105 13.57 17.52 15.08
CA PRO A 105 12.83 16.26 15.19
C PRO A 105 11.90 16.18 16.41
N THR A 106 11.94 17.14 17.33
CA THR A 106 11.06 17.26 18.49
C THR A 106 9.95 18.30 18.31
N ASP A 107 10.02 19.15 17.27
CA ASP A 107 8.95 20.09 16.94
C ASP A 107 7.74 19.38 16.30
N ARG A 108 6.53 19.78 16.71
CA ARG A 108 5.30 19.09 16.27
C ARG A 108 4.89 19.42 14.84
N GLU A 109 5.24 20.59 14.34
CA GLU A 109 4.99 20.96 12.95
C GLU A 109 5.99 20.23 12.03
N THR A 110 7.26 20.15 12.41
CA THR A 110 8.27 19.32 11.71
C THR A 110 7.84 17.84 11.64
N GLY A 111 7.44 17.23 12.78
CA GLY A 111 6.94 15.84 12.78
C GLY A 111 5.64 15.65 11.98
N CYS A 112 4.86 16.72 11.83
CA CYS A 112 3.68 16.76 10.97
C CYS A 112 4.05 16.88 9.48
N VAL A 113 5.05 17.69 9.11
CA VAL A 113 5.59 17.75 7.74
C VAL A 113 6.02 16.38 7.25
N ASP A 114 6.84 15.65 8.03
CA ASP A 114 7.33 14.32 7.63
C ASP A 114 6.15 13.37 7.37
N ALA A 115 5.25 13.22 8.36
CA ALA A 115 4.15 12.28 8.28
C ALA A 115 3.13 12.65 7.19
N TYR A 116 2.90 13.95 6.98
CA TYR A 116 1.96 14.47 6.00
C TYR A 116 2.48 14.30 4.57
N TYR A 117 3.77 14.59 4.34
CA TYR A 117 4.43 14.28 3.07
C TYR A 117 4.36 12.77 2.77
N ALA A 118 4.63 11.92 3.77
CA ALA A 118 4.56 10.47 3.63
C ALA A 118 3.15 9.97 3.27
N ALA A 119 2.12 10.48 3.95
CA ALA A 119 0.73 10.17 3.64
C ALA A 119 0.31 10.63 2.24
N GLN A 120 0.71 11.85 1.83
CA GLN A 120 0.42 12.35 0.48
C GLN A 120 1.11 11.54 -0.62
N ASN A 121 2.32 11.02 -0.38
CA ASN A 121 2.96 10.08 -1.30
C ASN A 121 2.18 8.76 -1.39
N PHE A 122 1.75 8.21 -0.25
CA PHE A 122 1.03 6.94 -0.24
C PHE A 122 -0.27 6.97 -1.05
N GLN A 123 -1.04 8.05 -0.92
CA GLN A 123 -2.26 8.21 -1.73
C GLN A 123 -1.95 8.33 -3.24
N ARG A 124 -0.84 8.97 -3.61
CA ARG A 124 -0.39 9.02 -5.02
C ARG A 124 0.12 7.67 -5.53
N MET A 125 0.85 6.92 -4.70
CA MET A 125 1.36 5.59 -5.00
C MET A 125 0.23 4.60 -5.27
N THR A 126 -0.78 4.55 -4.38
CA THR A 126 -1.94 3.65 -4.54
C THR A 126 -2.64 3.85 -5.89
N VAL A 127 -2.82 5.09 -6.33
CA VAL A 127 -3.37 5.38 -7.67
C VAL A 127 -2.39 4.96 -8.78
N ARG A 128 -1.15 5.46 -8.76
CA ARG A 128 -0.22 5.37 -9.90
C ARG A 128 0.38 3.98 -10.10
N TRP A 129 0.62 3.24 -9.02
CA TRP A 129 1.21 1.90 -9.09
C TRP A 129 0.17 0.80 -8.98
N LEU A 130 -0.86 0.97 -8.12
CA LEU A 130 -1.79 -0.12 -7.79
C LEU A 130 -3.16 -0.01 -8.46
N GLY A 131 -3.46 1.11 -9.14
CA GLY A 131 -4.80 1.39 -9.68
C GLY A 131 -5.88 1.54 -8.61
N ARG A 132 -5.49 1.75 -7.35
CA ARG A 132 -6.38 1.85 -6.19
C ARG A 132 -6.64 3.32 -5.88
N ASN A 133 -7.90 3.75 -5.84
CA ASN A 133 -8.26 5.15 -5.62
C ASN A 133 -8.10 5.55 -4.14
N GLY A 134 -6.89 5.92 -3.73
CA GLY A 134 -6.53 6.16 -2.33
C GLY A 134 -6.48 4.86 -1.50
N ALA A 135 -6.05 4.95 -0.24
CA ALA A 135 -5.87 3.78 0.61
C ALA A 135 -7.19 3.02 0.92
N GLU A 136 -8.35 3.70 0.96
CA GLU A 136 -9.66 3.02 1.03
C GLU A 136 -10.16 2.46 -0.32
N GLY A 137 -9.58 2.87 -1.45
CA GLY A 137 -10.04 2.50 -2.80
C GLY A 137 -11.29 3.24 -3.29
N ASN A 138 -11.82 4.18 -2.53
CA ASN A 138 -13.04 4.96 -2.81
C ASN A 138 -12.77 6.48 -3.01
N GLY A 139 -11.50 6.89 -3.12
CA GLY A 139 -11.08 8.30 -3.17
C GLY A 139 -10.74 8.91 -1.80
N ARG A 140 -10.78 8.15 -0.71
CA ARG A 140 -10.42 8.59 0.64
C ARG A 140 -9.08 8.01 1.10
N PRO A 141 -8.37 8.74 1.99
CA PRO A 141 -7.16 8.24 2.62
C PRO A 141 -7.44 7.20 3.72
N GLY A 142 -8.66 7.14 4.26
CA GLY A 142 -9.03 6.29 5.41
C GLY A 142 -8.50 6.76 6.76
N PHE A 143 -7.26 7.24 6.81
CA PHE A 143 -6.69 7.91 7.98
C PHE A 143 -6.29 9.35 7.70
N GLY A 144 -6.62 10.24 8.63
CA GLY A 144 -5.89 11.50 8.83
C GLY A 144 -4.65 11.29 9.71
N LEU A 145 -3.98 12.37 10.10
CA LEU A 145 -2.80 12.32 10.96
C LEU A 145 -3.04 13.08 12.27
N ARG A 146 -2.29 12.70 13.30
CA ARG A 146 -2.23 13.38 14.60
C ARG A 146 -0.80 13.32 15.12
N VAL A 147 -0.18 14.47 15.39
CA VAL A 147 1.21 14.59 15.88
C VAL A 147 1.21 15.34 17.19
N GLY A 148 1.99 14.88 18.18
CA GLY A 148 2.00 15.48 19.51
C GLY A 148 1.70 14.50 20.65
N ASP A 149 1.27 13.28 20.35
CA ASP A 149 0.91 12.29 21.37
C ASP A 149 2.15 11.79 22.13
N SER A 150 2.04 11.59 23.44
CA SER A 150 3.14 11.16 24.33
C SER A 150 3.49 9.67 24.25
N ARG A 151 2.80 8.92 23.39
CA ARG A 151 3.04 7.48 23.17
C ARG A 151 4.42 7.24 22.56
N LEU A 152 4.99 6.06 22.79
CA LEU A 152 6.11 5.58 21.99
C LEU A 152 5.61 4.94 20.69
N GLY A 153 6.31 5.21 19.58
CA GLY A 153 6.01 4.67 18.26
C GLY A 153 4.66 5.14 17.68
N LEU A 154 4.25 4.51 16.57
CA LEU A 154 2.98 4.78 15.90
C LEU A 154 1.79 4.04 16.54
N GLY A 155 0.60 4.42 16.10
CA GLY A 155 -0.63 3.63 16.24
C GLY A 155 -1.80 4.33 15.55
N VAL A 156 -2.98 3.71 15.55
CA VAL A 156 -4.20 4.33 15.01
C VAL A 156 -5.17 4.66 16.14
N VAL A 157 -5.63 5.90 16.21
CA VAL A 157 -6.59 6.41 17.21
C VAL A 157 -7.66 7.23 16.51
N ALA A 158 -8.93 6.88 16.70
CA ALA A 158 -10.09 7.61 16.16
C ALA A 158 -10.00 7.97 14.65
N GLY A 159 -9.55 7.02 13.82
CA GLY A 159 -9.42 7.23 12.37
C GLY A 159 -8.22 8.10 11.97
N ARG A 160 -7.21 8.25 12.83
CA ARG A 160 -5.95 8.94 12.55
C ARG A 160 -4.74 8.08 12.89
N ILE A 161 -3.68 8.19 12.09
CA ILE A 161 -2.35 7.73 12.50
C ILE A 161 -1.84 8.71 13.55
N SER A 162 -1.65 8.19 14.77
CA SER A 162 -1.11 8.88 15.94
C SER A 162 0.42 8.72 15.90
N VAL A 163 1.09 9.82 15.57
CA VAL A 163 2.55 9.92 15.52
C VAL A 163 3.07 10.23 16.91
N GLY A 164 3.52 9.18 17.59
CA GLY A 164 4.25 9.27 18.85
C GLY A 164 5.73 9.57 18.66
N ARG A 165 6.49 9.27 19.71
CA ARG A 165 7.93 9.56 19.80
C ARG A 165 8.79 8.30 19.86
N ASN A 166 10.08 8.43 19.56
CA ASN A 166 11.12 7.50 20.00
C ASN A 166 11.56 7.83 21.45
N PRO A 167 12.42 7.02 22.09
CA PRO A 167 12.92 7.30 23.43
C PRO A 167 13.73 8.60 23.59
N ALA A 168 14.25 9.16 22.49
CA ALA A 168 14.92 10.48 22.47
C ALA A 168 13.93 11.65 22.34
N GLY A 169 12.62 11.39 22.31
CA GLY A 169 11.57 12.40 22.23
C GLY A 169 11.24 12.87 20.80
N GLN A 170 11.81 12.23 19.78
CA GLN A 170 11.69 12.61 18.37
C GLN A 170 10.50 11.94 17.69
N TRP A 171 9.81 12.62 16.76
CA TRP A 171 8.60 12.11 16.10
C TRP A 171 8.88 10.99 15.09
N VAL A 172 8.13 9.89 15.15
CA VAL A 172 8.33 8.69 14.32
C VAL A 172 7.50 8.69 13.01
N GLY A 173 7.67 9.74 12.20
CA GLY A 173 6.81 10.04 11.04
C GLY A 173 7.40 9.82 9.63
N SER A 174 8.35 8.91 9.45
CA SER A 174 9.05 8.63 8.18
C SER A 174 8.15 8.05 7.07
N LEU A 175 8.68 7.97 5.84
CA LEU A 175 7.94 7.53 4.64
C LEU A 175 7.40 6.11 4.78
N ASP A 176 8.29 5.21 5.22
CA ASP A 176 8.05 3.79 5.42
C ASP A 176 7.06 3.55 6.57
N LEU A 177 7.22 4.19 7.72
CA LEU A 177 6.42 3.98 8.93
C LEU A 177 4.97 4.44 8.73
N ILE A 178 4.75 5.58 8.06
CA ILE A 178 3.40 6.03 7.69
C ILE A 178 2.82 5.15 6.57
N GLY A 179 3.62 4.77 5.57
CA GLY A 179 3.21 3.85 4.52
C GLY A 179 2.80 2.48 5.07
N ARG A 180 3.45 2.03 6.14
CA ARG A 180 3.18 0.78 6.87
C ARG A 180 1.81 0.77 7.55
N GLU A 181 1.42 1.86 8.21
CA GLU A 181 0.07 1.95 8.82
C GLU A 181 -1.04 1.98 7.75
N TYR A 182 -0.82 2.64 6.60
CA TYR A 182 -1.74 2.52 5.47
C TYR A 182 -1.71 1.14 4.80
N GLY A 183 -0.56 0.45 4.80
CA GLY A 183 -0.43 -0.95 4.38
C GLY A 183 -1.32 -1.88 5.20
N ARG A 184 -1.35 -1.71 6.53
CA ARG A 184 -2.29 -2.41 7.42
C ARG A 184 -3.76 -2.10 7.10
N LEU A 185 -4.10 -0.85 6.74
CA LEU A 185 -5.45 -0.50 6.27
C LEU A 185 -5.83 -1.24 4.99
N ILE A 186 -4.92 -1.31 3.99
CA ILE A 186 -5.17 -2.06 2.75
C ILE A 186 -5.28 -3.57 3.04
N ASP A 187 -4.47 -4.11 3.95
CA ASP A 187 -4.59 -5.50 4.39
C ASP A 187 -5.94 -5.76 5.11
N GLN A 188 -6.41 -4.84 5.95
CA GLN A 188 -7.73 -4.96 6.59
C GLN A 188 -8.90 -4.82 5.61
N THR A 189 -8.77 -3.98 4.57
CA THR A 189 -9.84 -3.64 3.61
C THR A 189 -9.79 -4.43 2.29
N THR A 190 -8.93 -5.43 2.19
CA THR A 190 -8.93 -6.44 1.13
C THR A 190 -9.70 -7.70 1.57
N PRO A 191 -10.09 -8.59 0.63
CA PRO A 191 -10.77 -9.86 0.97
C PRO A 191 -10.07 -10.64 2.09
N GLY A 192 -10.84 -11.44 2.83
CA GLY A 192 -10.32 -12.20 3.99
C GLY A 192 -9.98 -11.37 5.24
N GLY A 193 -9.91 -10.04 5.13
CA GLY A 193 -9.60 -9.12 6.24
C GLY A 193 -8.12 -9.14 6.64
N LEU A 194 -7.84 -8.59 7.84
CA LEU A 194 -6.47 -8.44 8.36
C LEU A 194 -5.74 -9.80 8.46
N SER A 195 -4.57 -9.86 7.84
CA SER A 195 -3.64 -10.99 7.85
C SER A 195 -2.99 -11.15 9.23
N ARG A 196 -2.68 -12.40 9.62
CA ARG A 196 -2.24 -12.75 10.99
C ARG A 196 -1.01 -13.67 10.96
N ASN A 197 -0.51 -14.06 12.13
CA ASN A 197 0.54 -15.08 12.29
C ASN A 197 1.79 -14.75 11.44
N GLY A 198 2.36 -13.57 11.66
CA GLY A 198 3.49 -13.02 10.89
C GLY A 198 3.16 -12.45 9.51
N THR A 199 2.01 -12.81 8.91
CA THR A 199 1.73 -12.38 7.53
C THR A 199 1.24 -10.93 7.38
N GLY A 200 0.57 -10.35 8.37
CA GLY A 200 0.13 -8.95 8.30
C GLY A 200 1.26 -7.94 8.38
N GLU A 201 2.29 -8.23 9.16
CA GLU A 201 3.37 -7.26 9.39
C GLU A 201 4.35 -7.17 8.22
N PHE A 202 4.53 -8.23 7.41
CA PHE A 202 5.32 -8.12 6.17
C PHE A 202 4.60 -7.33 5.07
N ILE A 203 3.27 -7.45 5.00
CA ILE A 203 2.47 -6.70 4.04
C ILE A 203 2.62 -5.21 4.35
N ALA A 204 2.48 -4.86 5.61
CA ALA A 204 2.67 -3.50 6.09
C ALA A 204 4.09 -2.98 5.81
N ASP A 205 5.15 -3.76 6.08
CA ASP A 205 6.53 -3.39 5.73
C ASP A 205 6.71 -3.18 4.21
N ALA A 206 6.24 -4.11 3.37
CA ALA A 206 6.30 -3.98 1.90
C ALA A 206 5.56 -2.74 1.35
N PHE A 207 4.46 -2.32 1.98
CA PHE A 207 3.75 -1.08 1.66
C PHE A 207 4.48 0.18 2.14
N GLY A 208 5.20 0.11 3.26
CA GLY A 208 6.10 1.16 3.74
C GLY A 208 7.24 1.40 2.75
N THR A 209 8.01 0.34 2.47
CA THR A 209 9.10 0.32 1.49
C THR A 209 8.66 0.81 0.12
N ALA A 210 7.47 0.41 -0.36
CA ALA A 210 6.95 0.90 -1.63
C ALA A 210 6.64 2.42 -1.62
N ASN A 211 6.22 2.99 -0.48
CA ASN A 211 5.94 4.41 -0.35
C ASN A 211 7.22 5.26 -0.43
N GLU A 212 8.28 4.79 0.22
CA GLU A 212 9.61 5.40 0.17
C GLU A 212 10.21 5.35 -1.24
N TRP A 213 10.17 4.17 -1.88
CA TRP A 213 10.57 4.01 -3.28
C TRP A 213 9.75 4.87 -4.25
N PHE A 214 8.47 5.08 -3.96
CA PHE A 214 7.61 5.96 -4.76
C PHE A 214 7.94 7.45 -4.55
N ALA A 215 8.32 7.85 -3.34
CA ALA A 215 8.79 9.20 -3.06
C ALA A 215 10.16 9.48 -3.68
N GLY A 216 11.03 8.45 -3.76
CA GLY A 216 12.23 8.45 -4.60
C GLY A 216 13.27 9.52 -4.24
N GLN A 217 13.45 9.79 -2.93
CA GLN A 217 14.34 10.85 -2.48
C GLN A 217 15.82 10.54 -2.77
N THR A 218 16.61 11.58 -3.02
CA THR A 218 18.07 11.47 -3.26
C THR A 218 18.92 11.92 -2.07
N ALA A 219 18.27 12.45 -1.04
CA ALA A 219 18.82 12.84 0.25
C ALA A 219 17.71 12.66 1.29
N GLY A 220 18.00 12.81 2.59
CA GLY A 220 17.00 12.45 3.60
C GLY A 220 16.69 10.96 3.51
N ASP A 221 15.41 10.61 3.38
CA ASP A 221 14.84 9.26 3.47
C ASP A 221 14.93 8.55 2.10
N VAL A 222 16.14 8.05 1.79
CA VAL A 222 16.55 7.55 0.47
C VAL A 222 16.17 6.06 0.32
N PRO A 223 15.53 5.64 -0.79
CA PRO A 223 15.02 4.28 -0.99
C PRO A 223 15.97 3.13 -0.63
N ASP A 224 15.67 2.43 0.46
CA ASP A 224 16.37 1.24 0.91
C ASP A 224 15.45 0.14 1.51
N LEU A 225 16.01 -1.02 1.86
CA LEU A 225 15.26 -2.20 2.32
C LEU A 225 15.17 -2.30 3.85
N LEU A 226 15.39 -1.21 4.56
CA LEU A 226 15.12 -1.07 5.98
C LEU A 226 13.67 -0.60 6.20
N VAL A 227 13.18 -0.75 7.44
CA VAL A 227 11.91 -0.16 7.87
C VAL A 227 12.06 0.36 9.29
N GLY A 228 12.09 1.68 9.45
CA GLY A 228 12.12 2.42 10.70
C GLY A 228 13.50 2.89 11.13
N GLU A 229 14.51 2.83 10.25
CA GLU A 229 15.85 3.43 10.40
C GLU A 229 15.81 4.92 10.77
N ARG A 230 14.74 5.62 10.41
CA ARG A 230 14.42 6.99 10.83
C ARG A 230 13.13 7.02 11.65
N PRO A 231 13.16 7.39 12.94
CA PRO A 231 14.31 7.64 13.83
C PRO A 231 14.49 6.51 14.85
N SER A 232 14.41 5.25 14.42
CA SER A 232 14.43 4.10 15.33
C SER A 232 15.36 2.98 14.85
N THR A 233 15.37 1.85 15.56
CA THR A 233 16.09 0.67 15.11
C THR A 233 15.31 0.01 13.96
N PRO A 234 15.90 -0.15 12.76
CA PRO A 234 15.18 -0.72 11.63
C PRO A 234 14.89 -2.21 11.79
N ARG A 235 13.90 -2.69 11.02
CA ARG A 235 13.89 -4.07 10.53
C ARG A 235 14.58 -4.11 9.17
N ASP A 236 15.54 -4.99 8.98
CA ASP A 236 16.16 -5.24 7.69
C ASP A 236 15.31 -6.25 6.90
N MET A 237 14.71 -5.84 5.78
CA MET A 237 13.94 -6.74 4.93
C MET A 237 14.84 -7.63 4.07
N SER A 238 16.04 -7.18 3.74
CA SER A 238 17.01 -7.92 2.93
C SER A 238 17.71 -9.04 3.70
N ASN A 239 17.88 -8.88 5.01
CA ASN A 239 18.44 -9.87 5.92
C ASN A 239 17.80 -9.78 7.33
N PRO A 240 16.53 -10.23 7.50
CA PRO A 240 15.80 -10.11 8.76
C PRO A 240 16.56 -10.55 10.02
N ALA A 241 17.40 -11.57 9.92
CA ALA A 241 18.21 -12.10 11.03
C ALA A 241 19.20 -11.07 11.60
N ALA A 242 19.64 -10.08 10.82
CA ALA A 242 20.45 -8.96 11.32
C ALA A 242 19.70 -8.10 12.36
N THR A 243 18.36 -8.10 12.31
CA THR A 243 17.48 -7.29 13.17
C THR A 243 16.45 -8.15 13.93
N GLY A 244 16.76 -9.42 14.20
CA GLY A 244 15.92 -10.33 15.02
C GLY A 244 14.75 -11.02 14.29
N GLY A 245 14.65 -10.88 12.98
CA GLY A 245 13.69 -11.57 12.12
C GLY A 245 14.14 -12.96 11.65
N ILE A 246 13.23 -13.73 11.07
CA ILE A 246 13.49 -15.06 10.51
C ILE A 246 13.66 -14.96 8.99
N ASN A 247 14.86 -15.28 8.47
CA ASN A 247 15.11 -15.28 7.00
C ASN A 247 14.38 -16.40 6.26
N CYS A 248 14.24 -17.57 6.89
CA CYS A 248 13.86 -18.82 6.22
C CYS A 248 12.61 -19.43 6.84
N TYR A 249 11.64 -19.80 6.00
CA TYR A 249 10.43 -20.46 6.45
C TYR A 249 10.75 -21.82 7.09
N THR A 250 10.19 -22.04 8.28
CA THR A 250 10.27 -23.30 9.03
C THR A 250 8.93 -23.56 9.72
N SER A 251 8.76 -24.75 10.31
CA SER A 251 7.59 -25.09 11.13
C SER A 251 7.41 -24.23 12.38
N ALA A 252 8.43 -23.49 12.83
CA ALA A 252 8.34 -22.58 13.97
C ALA A 252 7.72 -21.22 13.64
N VAL A 253 7.75 -20.80 12.37
CA VAL A 253 7.29 -19.47 11.92
C VAL A 253 5.82 -19.17 12.27
N PRO A 254 4.86 -20.09 12.12
CA PRO A 254 3.45 -19.82 12.46
C PRO A 254 3.19 -19.53 13.95
N THR A 255 4.13 -19.87 14.83
CA THR A 255 4.04 -19.70 16.30
C THR A 255 5.08 -18.72 16.85
N ALA A 256 5.90 -18.12 16.00
CA ALA A 256 6.88 -17.13 16.42
C ALA A 256 6.23 -15.76 16.72
N GLU A 257 6.99 -14.89 17.39
CA GLU A 257 6.66 -13.48 17.59
C GLU A 257 6.36 -12.82 16.23
N VAL A 258 5.38 -11.91 16.14
CA VAL A 258 4.81 -11.45 14.86
C VAL A 258 5.77 -10.63 14.00
N TYR A 259 6.65 -9.81 14.58
CA TYR A 259 7.70 -9.11 13.82
C TYR A 259 8.79 -10.09 13.39
N SER A 260 9.17 -11.03 14.26
CA SER A 260 10.17 -12.05 13.91
C SER A 260 9.67 -12.97 12.77
N ALA A 261 8.40 -13.40 12.84
CA ALA A 261 7.71 -14.20 11.84
C ALA A 261 7.49 -13.47 10.51
N ALA A 262 7.36 -12.14 10.52
CA ALA A 262 7.27 -11.30 9.32
C ALA A 262 8.56 -11.28 8.50
N GLY A 263 9.71 -11.60 9.11
CA GLY A 263 11.00 -11.70 8.42
C GLY A 263 10.94 -12.52 7.13
N VAL A 264 10.20 -13.64 7.11
CA VAL A 264 10.10 -14.51 5.92
C VAL A 264 9.43 -13.78 4.75
N GLY A 265 8.37 -13.01 5.02
CA GLY A 265 7.67 -12.22 4.00
C GLY A 265 8.45 -10.98 3.58
N ASN A 266 9.15 -10.34 4.52
CA ASN A 266 10.04 -9.22 4.25
C ASN A 266 11.18 -9.65 3.32
N HIS A 267 11.81 -10.79 3.63
CA HIS A 267 12.87 -11.40 2.84
C HIS A 267 12.40 -11.82 1.45
N TRP A 268 11.19 -12.40 1.35
CA TRP A 268 10.58 -12.69 0.06
C TRP A 268 10.37 -11.43 -0.79
N PHE A 269 9.85 -10.36 -0.18
CA PHE A 269 9.61 -9.10 -0.88
C PHE A 269 10.92 -8.43 -1.32
N ALA A 270 11.94 -8.40 -0.45
CA ALA A 270 13.27 -7.90 -0.75
C ALA A 270 13.94 -8.67 -1.91
N LEU A 271 13.92 -10.00 -1.87
CA LEU A 271 14.46 -10.85 -2.92
C LEU A 271 13.69 -10.70 -4.24
N LEU A 272 12.35 -10.55 -4.19
CA LEU A 272 11.55 -10.29 -5.38
C LEU A 272 11.82 -8.89 -5.96
N ALA A 273 12.02 -7.88 -5.12
CA ALA A 273 12.22 -6.50 -5.56
C ALA A 273 13.65 -6.25 -6.07
N ALA A 274 14.67 -6.56 -5.27
CA ALA A 274 16.07 -6.22 -5.54
C ALA A 274 16.90 -7.42 -6.06
N GLY A 275 16.46 -8.65 -5.82
CA GLY A 275 17.26 -9.85 -6.04
C GLY A 275 18.26 -10.10 -4.90
N SER A 276 18.96 -11.23 -4.94
CA SER A 276 19.98 -11.56 -3.93
C SER A 276 21.32 -10.86 -4.17
N ARG A 277 21.54 -10.34 -5.38
CA ARG A 277 22.74 -9.59 -5.79
C ARG A 277 22.36 -8.35 -6.60
N PRO A 278 21.77 -7.33 -5.97
CA PRO A 278 21.41 -6.09 -6.63
C PRO A 278 22.62 -5.33 -7.17
N THR A 279 22.43 -4.57 -8.26
CA THR A 279 23.46 -3.77 -8.93
C THR A 279 23.35 -2.26 -8.66
N ASN A 280 22.32 -1.83 -7.93
CA ASN A 280 22.00 -0.44 -7.64
C ASN A 280 22.56 0.07 -6.30
N GLY A 281 23.56 -0.61 -5.72
CA GLY A 281 24.20 -0.21 -4.47
C GLY A 281 23.56 -0.74 -3.19
N LEU A 282 22.40 -1.39 -3.26
CA LEU A 282 21.82 -2.14 -2.15
C LEU A 282 22.76 -3.30 -1.70
N PRO A 283 22.72 -3.71 -0.42
CA PRO A 283 23.52 -4.84 0.06
C PRO A 283 23.06 -6.17 -0.56
N PRO A 284 23.96 -7.16 -0.70
CA PRO A 284 23.57 -8.53 -1.06
C PRO A 284 22.64 -9.15 0.00
N SER A 285 21.56 -9.78 -0.46
CA SER A 285 20.61 -10.50 0.38
C SER A 285 20.90 -12.02 0.34
N PRO A 286 20.96 -12.72 1.49
CA PRO A 286 21.19 -14.16 1.51
C PRO A 286 20.01 -14.94 0.93
N THR A 287 20.21 -16.23 0.64
CA THR A 287 19.13 -17.13 0.22
C THR A 287 19.22 -18.44 0.99
N CYS A 288 18.09 -18.97 1.44
CA CYS A 288 18.01 -20.15 2.30
C CYS A 288 18.38 -21.46 1.59
N ASP A 289 18.37 -21.46 0.25
CA ASP A 289 18.74 -22.57 -0.63
C ASP A 289 20.09 -22.34 -1.36
N GLY A 290 20.76 -21.22 -1.09
CA GLY A 290 22.00 -20.82 -1.76
C GLY A 290 21.87 -20.39 -3.24
N THR A 291 20.64 -20.22 -3.75
CA THR A 291 20.40 -19.82 -5.15
C THR A 291 20.61 -18.31 -5.39
N THR A 292 20.54 -17.88 -6.65
CA THR A 292 20.53 -16.45 -6.99
C THR A 292 19.15 -16.04 -7.49
N VAL A 293 18.59 -14.97 -6.92
CA VAL A 293 17.31 -14.40 -7.34
C VAL A 293 17.57 -13.10 -8.10
N THR A 294 16.90 -12.92 -9.24
CA THR A 294 16.89 -11.66 -10.01
C THR A 294 15.65 -10.87 -9.63
N GLY A 295 15.82 -9.63 -9.18
CA GLY A 295 14.71 -8.76 -8.78
C GLY A 295 13.93 -8.19 -9.96
N ILE A 296 12.66 -7.89 -9.74
CA ILE A 296 11.76 -7.23 -10.71
C ILE A 296 11.56 -5.73 -10.44
N GLY A 297 12.10 -5.19 -9.34
CA GLY A 297 11.87 -3.82 -8.87
C GLY A 297 10.67 -3.72 -7.92
N VAL A 298 10.74 -2.77 -6.98
CA VAL A 298 9.75 -2.59 -5.91
C VAL A 298 8.35 -2.28 -6.46
N ASP A 299 8.24 -1.48 -7.52
CA ASP A 299 6.96 -1.07 -8.13
C ASP A 299 6.19 -2.24 -8.76
N ARG A 300 6.90 -3.25 -9.28
CA ARG A 300 6.33 -4.51 -9.78
C ARG A 300 6.07 -5.49 -8.65
N ALA A 301 6.99 -5.61 -7.68
CA ALA A 301 6.82 -6.47 -6.51
C ALA A 301 5.56 -6.08 -5.68
N ILE A 302 5.34 -4.79 -5.42
CA ILE A 302 4.15 -4.33 -4.69
C ILE A 302 2.86 -4.50 -5.49
N ARG A 303 2.92 -4.37 -6.83
CA ARG A 303 1.79 -4.70 -7.73
C ARG A 303 1.42 -6.18 -7.64
N VAL A 304 2.40 -7.09 -7.71
CA VAL A 304 2.17 -8.53 -7.51
C VAL A 304 1.52 -8.79 -6.15
N LEU A 305 2.05 -8.20 -5.07
CA LEU A 305 1.50 -8.39 -3.72
C LEU A 305 0.06 -7.85 -3.60
N TYR A 306 -0.21 -6.62 -4.05
CA TYR A 306 -1.56 -6.04 -3.98
C TYR A 306 -2.58 -6.79 -4.85
N THR A 307 -2.19 -7.26 -6.04
CA THR A 307 -3.04 -8.12 -6.87
C THR A 307 -3.29 -9.47 -6.19
N ALA A 308 -2.28 -10.05 -5.53
CA ALA A 308 -2.44 -11.26 -4.73
C ALA A 308 -3.41 -11.06 -3.56
N MET A 309 -3.43 -9.87 -2.95
CA MET A 309 -4.34 -9.53 -1.86
C MET A 309 -5.82 -9.58 -2.28
N GLN A 310 -6.13 -9.46 -3.58
CA GLN A 310 -7.51 -9.62 -4.08
C GLN A 310 -7.99 -11.09 -4.06
N PHE A 311 -7.08 -12.06 -3.90
CA PHE A 311 -7.39 -13.49 -3.76
C PHE A 311 -7.35 -13.99 -2.30
N LYS A 312 -7.19 -13.08 -1.33
CA LYS A 312 -7.14 -13.44 0.08
C LYS A 312 -8.44 -14.06 0.56
N VAL A 313 -8.28 -14.99 1.50
CA VAL A 313 -9.34 -15.58 2.33
C VAL A 313 -8.95 -15.42 3.80
N SER A 314 -9.87 -15.67 4.73
CA SER A 314 -9.53 -15.66 6.14
C SER A 314 -8.46 -16.73 6.46
N GLY A 315 -7.59 -16.42 7.44
CA GLY A 315 -6.49 -17.30 7.81
C GLY A 315 -5.47 -17.51 6.68
N MET A 316 -5.01 -16.42 6.06
CA MET A 316 -3.85 -16.47 5.15
C MET A 316 -2.61 -17.03 5.85
N THR A 317 -1.75 -17.67 5.07
CA THR A 317 -0.44 -18.17 5.47
C THR A 317 0.56 -17.89 4.35
N TYR A 318 1.86 -18.05 4.60
CA TYR A 318 2.89 -17.92 3.54
C TYR A 318 2.64 -18.84 2.35
N GLN A 319 2.15 -20.06 2.56
CA GLN A 319 1.75 -20.99 1.50
C GLN A 319 0.60 -20.43 0.64
N LYS A 320 -0.43 -19.85 1.28
CA LYS A 320 -1.54 -19.22 0.55
C LYS A 320 -1.09 -17.98 -0.21
N TYR A 321 -0.19 -17.17 0.37
CA TYR A 321 0.41 -16.03 -0.32
C TYR A 321 1.29 -16.45 -1.50
N ARG A 322 2.00 -17.58 -1.41
CA ARG A 322 2.74 -18.18 -2.54
C ARG A 322 1.83 -18.50 -3.72
N ILE A 323 0.70 -19.20 -3.49
CA ILE A 323 -0.29 -19.46 -4.55
C ILE A 323 -0.87 -18.14 -5.11
N ALA A 324 -1.27 -17.22 -4.24
CA ALA A 324 -1.93 -15.97 -4.64
C ALA A 324 -1.01 -15.03 -5.44
N THR A 325 0.28 -14.95 -5.10
CA THR A 325 1.28 -14.12 -5.81
C THR A 325 1.71 -14.73 -7.13
N LEU A 326 1.82 -16.05 -7.25
CA LEU A 326 2.04 -16.72 -8.54
C LEU A 326 0.84 -16.51 -9.49
N LYS A 327 -0.39 -16.59 -8.96
CA LYS A 327 -1.61 -16.25 -9.71
C LYS A 327 -1.65 -14.77 -10.11
N ALA A 328 -1.23 -13.87 -9.22
CA ALA A 328 -1.15 -12.44 -9.52
C ALA A 328 -0.15 -12.14 -10.65
N ALA A 329 1.05 -12.71 -10.62
CA ALA A 329 2.04 -12.55 -11.68
C ALA A 329 1.52 -13.06 -13.03
N GLN A 330 0.89 -14.24 -13.08
CA GLN A 330 0.26 -14.76 -14.31
C GLN A 330 -0.81 -13.82 -14.88
N LEU A 331 -1.59 -13.15 -14.03
CA LEU A 331 -2.64 -12.22 -14.46
C LEU A 331 -2.10 -10.84 -14.87
N LEU A 332 -1.00 -10.39 -14.26
CA LEU A 332 -0.34 -9.13 -14.59
C LEU A 332 0.47 -9.22 -15.89
N THR A 333 1.05 -10.39 -16.19
CA THR A 333 1.85 -10.63 -17.40
C THR A 333 1.45 -11.93 -18.12
N PRO A 334 0.26 -12.01 -18.75
CA PRO A 334 -0.15 -13.20 -19.51
C PRO A 334 0.85 -13.56 -20.62
N GLY A 335 1.20 -14.84 -20.75
CA GLY A 335 2.19 -15.36 -21.71
C GLY A 335 3.66 -15.12 -21.32
N ASN A 336 3.97 -14.00 -20.63
CA ASN A 336 5.32 -13.69 -20.19
C ASN A 336 5.60 -14.23 -18.77
N CYS A 337 6.46 -15.25 -18.70
CA CYS A 337 6.81 -15.91 -17.45
C CYS A 337 7.89 -15.22 -16.60
N THR A 338 8.43 -14.05 -16.99
CA THR A 338 9.54 -13.41 -16.27
C THR A 338 9.17 -13.13 -14.80
N ASP A 339 8.06 -12.42 -14.57
CA ASP A 339 7.66 -12.02 -13.22
C ASP A 339 7.11 -13.23 -12.43
N TYR A 340 6.44 -14.19 -13.09
CA TYR A 340 6.04 -15.46 -12.46
C TYR A 340 7.26 -16.25 -11.96
N ASN A 341 8.30 -16.39 -12.78
CA ASN A 341 9.51 -17.12 -12.44
C ASN A 341 10.29 -16.40 -11.32
N ALA A 342 10.35 -15.07 -11.32
CA ALA A 342 10.95 -14.29 -10.23
C ALA A 342 10.19 -14.48 -8.90
N VAL A 343 8.85 -14.42 -8.91
CA VAL A 343 8.02 -14.72 -7.73
C VAL A 343 8.27 -16.14 -7.22
N LYS A 344 8.35 -17.12 -8.11
CA LYS A 344 8.62 -18.52 -7.77
C LYS A 344 10.01 -18.71 -7.17
N ALA A 345 11.03 -18.07 -7.75
CA ALA A 345 12.40 -18.09 -7.27
C ALA A 345 12.52 -17.45 -5.88
N ALA A 346 11.93 -16.27 -5.67
CA ALA A 346 11.91 -15.59 -4.37
C ALA A 346 11.25 -16.45 -3.28
N TRP A 347 10.14 -17.14 -3.56
CA TRP A 347 9.51 -18.04 -2.57
C TRP A 347 10.34 -19.28 -2.26
N ASN A 348 11.04 -19.84 -3.26
CA ASN A 348 11.98 -20.95 -3.05
C ASN A 348 13.15 -20.49 -2.16
N ALA A 349 13.74 -19.33 -2.46
CA ALA A 349 14.87 -18.75 -1.76
C ALA A 349 14.59 -18.40 -0.28
N VAL A 350 13.32 -18.33 0.14
CA VAL A 350 12.91 -18.22 1.56
C VAL A 350 12.35 -19.52 2.15
N ASN A 351 12.57 -20.67 1.51
CA ASN A 351 12.12 -22.01 1.92
C ASN A 351 10.59 -22.18 2.11
N VAL A 352 9.74 -21.31 1.54
CA VAL A 352 8.28 -21.57 1.53
C VAL A 352 8.00 -22.63 0.47
N PRO A 353 7.58 -23.86 0.85
CA PRO A 353 7.56 -25.00 -0.07
C PRO A 353 6.53 -24.82 -1.18
N ALA A 354 6.79 -25.46 -2.33
CA ALA A 354 5.83 -25.50 -3.43
C ALA A 354 4.49 -26.10 -3.00
N GLN A 355 3.38 -25.53 -3.49
CA GLN A 355 2.03 -25.89 -3.07
C GLN A 355 1.23 -26.59 -4.17
N VAL A 356 0.35 -27.51 -3.76
CA VAL A 356 -0.71 -28.03 -4.63
C VAL A 356 -1.65 -26.88 -4.99
N GLY A 357 -1.92 -26.71 -6.29
CA GLY A 357 -2.73 -25.59 -6.79
C GLY A 357 -1.94 -24.33 -7.13
N GLU A 358 -0.60 -24.36 -7.14
CA GLU A 358 0.17 -23.35 -7.87
C GLU A 358 -0.29 -23.33 -9.35
N PRO A 359 -0.60 -22.15 -9.92
CA PRO A 359 -0.97 -22.08 -11.33
C PRO A 359 0.23 -22.45 -12.19
N THR A 360 -0.01 -23.28 -13.21
CA THR A 360 0.93 -23.51 -14.29
C THR A 360 0.79 -22.39 -15.34
N VAL A 361 1.93 -21.99 -15.91
CA VAL A 361 2.02 -21.09 -17.05
C VAL A 361 2.63 -21.83 -18.22
N ALA A 362 2.02 -21.72 -19.39
CA ALA A 362 2.74 -21.86 -20.65
C ALA A 362 3.44 -20.51 -20.91
N CYS A 363 4.70 -20.58 -21.28
CA CYS A 363 5.51 -19.42 -21.65
C CYS A 363 5.66 -19.43 -23.18
N ASP A 364 5.46 -18.27 -23.80
CA ASP A 364 5.71 -18.07 -25.24
C ASP A 364 7.21 -17.77 -25.51
#